data_AF-A0A931BZT8-F1
#
_entry.id   AF-A0A931BZT8-F1
#
_cell.length_a   1.000
_cell.length_b   1.000
_cell.length_c   1.000
_cell.angle_alpha   90.00
_cell.angle_beta   90.00
_cell.angle_gamma   90.00
#
_symmetry.space_group_name_H-M   'P 1'
#
loop_
_entity.id
_entity.type
_entity.pdbx_description
1 polymer ?
#
loop_
_entity_poly.entity_id
_entity_poly.type
_entity_poly.pdbx_seq_one_letter_code
_entity_poly.pdbx_strand_id
1 'polypeptide(L)' 'MDIQAEKLALIQWLAGINDSQVISRFRALKRTSEETVQETLSPAETEAISQGLQSIKAGKVKSQEEVIRLTREKYPQLFR' A
#
# COMPACT_ATOMS: atom_id res chain seq x y z
N MET A 1 -26.21 13.42 21.92
CA MET A 1 -24.86 13.02 22.36
C MET A 1 -23.91 14.12 21.93
N ASP A 2 -23.28 14.80 22.88
CA ASP A 2 -22.36 15.90 22.57
C ASP A 2 -20.99 15.31 22.21
N ILE A 3 -20.68 15.30 20.92
CA ILE A 3 -19.44 14.76 20.37
C ILE A 3 -18.21 15.51 20.92
N GLN A 4 -18.35 16.79 21.27
CA GLN A 4 -17.23 17.56 21.82
C GLN A 4 -16.95 17.15 23.26
N ALA A 5 -18.00 16.92 24.05
CA ALA A 5 -17.86 16.39 25.40
C ALA A 5 -17.22 14.99 25.42
N GLU A 6 -17.64 14.11 24.51
CA GLU A 6 -17.07 12.76 24.32
C GLU A 6 -15.58 12.79 23.96
N LYS A 7 -15.19 13.67 23.03
CA LYS A 7 -13.78 13.86 22.65
C LYS A 7 -12.94 14.33 23.84
N LEU A 8 -13.44 15.28 24.61
CA LEU A 8 -12.73 15.80 25.77
C LEU A 8 -12.54 14.72 26.85
N ALA A 9 -13.58 13.92 27.11
CA ALA A 9 -13.50 12.80 28.04
C ALA A 9 -12.45 11.76 27.62
N LEU A 10 -12.38 11.44 26.32
CA LEU A 10 -11.38 10.51 25.79
C LEU A 10 -9.96 11.04 25.92
N ILE A 11 -9.73 12.34 25.66
CA ILE A 11 -8.42 12.98 25.82
C ILE A 11 -7.96 12.92 27.28
N GLN A 12 -8.85 13.28 28.21
CA GLN A 12 -8.55 13.24 29.64
C GLN A 12 -8.23 11.83 30.13
N TRP A 13 -8.98 10.84 29.66
CA TRP A 13 -8.73 9.44 29.98
C TRP A 13 -7.37 8.96 29.45
N LEU A 14 -7.05 9.23 28.18
CA LEU A 14 -5.76 8.86 27.58
C LEU A 14 -4.58 9.54 28.27
N ALA A 15 -4.73 10.79 28.71
CA ALA A 15 -3.68 11.54 29.42
C ALA A 15 -3.30 10.91 30.77
N GLY A 16 -4.21 10.13 31.39
CA GLY A 16 -3.95 9.42 32.64
C GLY A 16 -3.27 8.05 32.48
N ILE A 17 -3.09 7.57 31.24
CA ILE A 17 -2.53 6.24 30.98
C ILE A 17 -0.99 6.31 31.04
N ASN A 18 -0.41 5.62 32.02
CA ASN A 18 1.05 5.48 32.15
C ASN A 18 1.58 4.13 31.63
N ASP A 19 0.69 3.23 31.20
CA ASP A 19 1.05 1.92 30.66
C ASP A 19 1.45 2.03 29.18
N SER A 20 2.73 1.75 28.90
CA SER A 20 3.30 1.82 27.55
C SER A 20 2.68 0.82 26.57
N GLN A 21 2.18 -0.34 27.04
CA GLN A 21 1.50 -1.34 26.21
C GLN A 21 0.14 -0.82 25.74
N VAL A 22 -0.60 -0.16 26.65
CA VAL A 22 -1.90 0.44 26.33
C VAL A 22 -1.72 1.56 25.30
N ILE A 23 -0.75 2.46 25.51
CA ILE A 23 -0.43 3.52 24.54
C ILE A 23 -0.05 2.94 23.17
N SER A 24 0.71 1.84 23.14
CA SER A 24 1.08 1.16 21.89
C SER A 24 -0.13 0.67 21.09
N ARG A 25 -1.12 0.07 21.75
CA ARG A 25 -2.36 -0.40 21.11
C ARG A 25 -3.19 0.74 20.55
N PHE A 26 -3.29 1.86 21.25
CA PHE A 26 -3.97 3.06 20.74
C PHE A 26 -3.25 3.69 19.54
N ARG A 27 -1.92 3.68 19.53
CA ARG A 27 -1.14 4.10 18.35
C ARG A 27 -1.39 3.21 17.14
N ALA A 28 -1.51 1.89 17.34
CA ALA A 28 -1.85 0.96 16.27
C ALA A 28 -3.25 1.23 15.71
N LEU A 29 -4.25 1.45 16.57
CA LEU A 29 -5.62 1.82 16.16
C LEU A 29 -5.64 3.12 15.35
N LYS A 30 -4.90 4.14 15.80
CA LYS A 30 -4.75 5.41 15.07
C LYS A 30 -4.14 5.17 13.68
N ARG A 31 -3.03 4.43 13.61
CA ARG A 31 -2.38 4.06 12.34
C ARG A 31 -3.34 3.34 11.40
N THR A 32 -4.06 2.32 11.86
CA THR A 32 -5.03 1.63 11.00
C THR A 32 -6.15 2.52 10.48
N SER A 33 -6.52 3.58 11.22
CA SER A 33 -7.53 4.54 10.77
C SER A 33 -7.00 5.60 9.80
N GLU A 34 -5.76 6.06 9.98
CA GLU A 34 -5.11 7.08 9.14
C GLU A 34 -4.47 6.47 7.89
N GLU A 35 -3.97 5.23 7.98
CA GLU A 35 -3.47 4.40 6.87
C GLU A 35 -4.62 3.79 6.04
N THR A 36 -5.87 4.14 6.31
CA THR A 36 -7.02 3.89 5.41
C THR A 36 -7.03 4.85 4.21
N VAL A 37 -5.90 5.47 3.89
CA VAL A 37 -5.50 5.58 2.48
C VAL A 37 -4.74 4.30 2.15
N GLN A 38 -5.42 3.16 2.27
CA GLN A 38 -4.97 1.96 1.59
C GLN A 38 -5.04 2.33 0.12
N GLU A 39 -3.91 2.37 -0.56
CA GLU A 39 -3.87 2.41 -2.02
C GLU A 39 -4.57 1.14 -2.52
N THR A 40 -5.89 1.23 -2.63
CA THR A 40 -6.71 0.17 -3.19
C THR A 40 -6.43 0.18 -4.68
N LEU A 41 -5.85 -0.94 -5.14
CA LEU A 41 -5.66 -1.17 -6.56
C LEU A 41 -7.01 -0.98 -7.26
N SER A 42 -7.01 -0.17 -8.30
CA SER A 42 -8.14 -0.06 -9.20
C SER A 42 -8.47 -1.44 -9.81
N PRO A 43 -9.69 -1.63 -10.32
CA PRO A 43 -10.04 -2.86 -11.04
C PRO A 43 -9.07 -3.15 -12.21
N ALA A 44 -8.62 -2.11 -12.90
CA ALA A 44 -7.68 -2.22 -14.00
C ALA A 44 -6.29 -2.70 -13.55
N GLU A 45 -5.77 -2.17 -12.43
CA GLU A 45 -4.48 -2.61 -11.88
C GLU A 45 -4.56 -4.06 -11.38
N THR A 46 -5.67 -4.42 -10.74
CA THR A 46 -5.92 -5.79 -10.28
C THR A 46 -5.96 -6.77 -11.45
N GLU A 47 -6.64 -6.39 -12.54
CA GLU A 47 -6.71 -7.19 -13.75
C GLU A 47 -5.35 -7.32 -14.44
N ALA A 48 -4.59 -6.22 -14.55
CA ALA A 48 -3.24 -6.24 -15.12
C ALA A 48 -2.29 -7.17 -14.35
N ILE A 49 -2.36 -7.17 -13.01
CA ILE A 49 -1.58 -8.08 -12.16
C ILE A 49 -2.00 -9.53 -12.42
N SER A 50 -3.31 -9.82 -12.50
CA SER A 50 -3.81 -11.17 -12.79
C SER A 50 -3.32 -11.69 -14.14
N GLN A 51 -3.35 -10.85 -15.19
CA GLN A 51 -2.83 -11.18 -16.51
C GLN A 51 -1.31 -11.41 -16.50
N GLY A 52 -0.56 -10.62 -15.73
CA GLY A 52 0.87 -10.81 -15.53
C GLY A 52 1.19 -12.16 -14.89
N LEU A 53 0.47 -12.52 -13.82
CA LEU A 53 0.62 -13.82 -13.14
C LEU A 53 0.29 -15.01 -14.07
N GLN A 54 -0.74 -14.89 -14.90
CA GLN A 54 -1.05 -15.92 -15.91
C GLN A 54 0.04 -16.03 -16.98
N SER A 55 0.60 -14.90 -17.41
CA SER A 55 1.70 -14.87 -18.39
C SER A 55 2.96 -15.54 -17.86
N ILE A 56 3.27 -15.35 -16.57
CA ILE A 56 4.38 -16.04 -15.89
C ILE A 56 4.13 -17.55 -15.88
N LYS A 57 2.93 -17.99 -15.48
CA LYS A 57 2.56 -19.43 -15.46
C LYS A 57 2.63 -20.07 -16.84
N ALA A 58 2.27 -19.32 -17.89
CA ALA A 58 2.35 -19.77 -19.28
C ALA A 58 3.78 -19.73 -19.86
N GLY A 59 4.80 -19.38 -19.06
CA GLY A 59 6.19 -19.31 -19.52
C GLY A 59 6.48 -18.12 -20.44
N LYS A 60 5.58 -17.12 -20.51
CA LYS A 60 5.76 -15.88 -21.29
C LYS A 60 6.66 -14.90 -20.54
N VAL A 61 7.82 -15.37 -20.11
CA VAL A 61 8.85 -14.59 -19.41
C VAL A 61 10.06 -14.43 -20.32
N LYS A 62 10.83 -13.37 -20.07
CA LYS A 62 12.03 -13.02 -20.83
C LYS A 62 13.14 -12.73 -19.83
N SER A 63 14.37 -13.12 -20.15
CA SER A 63 15.51 -12.74 -19.29
C SER A 63 15.75 -11.24 -19.39
N GLN A 64 16.43 -10.69 -18.38
CA GLN A 64 16.77 -9.27 -18.37
C GLN A 64 17.57 -8.87 -19.63
N GLU A 65 18.53 -9.70 -20.04
CA GLU A 65 19.36 -9.47 -21.23
C GLU A 65 18.50 -9.46 -22.50
N GLU A 66 17.54 -10.38 -22.60
CA GLU A 66 16.63 -10.46 -23.74
C GLU A 66 15.73 -9.22 -23.81
N VAL A 67 15.19 -8.77 -22.67
CA VAL A 67 14.37 -7.55 -22.59
C VAL A 67 15.18 -6.32 -23.00
N ILE A 68 16.42 -6.19 -22.53
CA ILE A 68 17.30 -5.07 -22.89
C ILE A 68 17.58 -5.08 -24.40
N ARG A 69 17.91 -6.25 -24.96
CA ARG A 69 18.17 -6.39 -26.40
C ARG A 69 16.95 -6.01 -27.23
N LEU A 70 15.79 -6.58 -26.92
CA LEU A 70 14.54 -6.32 -27.65
C LEU A 70 14.11 -4.84 -27.54
N THR A 71 14.29 -4.23 -26.37
CA THR A 71 13.95 -2.82 -26.17
C THR A 71 14.86 -1.90 -26.99
N ARG A 72 16.17 -2.18 -27.04
CA ARG A 72 17.14 -1.42 -27.86
C ARG A 72 16.87 -1.56 -29.35
N GLU A 73 16.53 -2.75 -29.80
CA GLU A 73 16.19 -3.02 -31.20
C GLU A 73 14.89 -2.32 -31.62
N LYS A 74 13.87 -2.40 -30.77
CA LYS A 74 12.53 -1.86 -31.07
C LYS A 74 12.44 -0.33 -30.87
N TYR A 75 13.20 0.22 -29.94
CA TYR A 75 13.16 1.63 -29.57
C TYR A 75 14.57 2.25 -29.49
N PRO A 76 15.33 2.28 -30.61
CA PRO A 76 16.70 2.76 -30.62
C PRO A 76 16.84 4.23 -30.18
N GLN A 77 15.79 5.04 -30.35
CA GLN A 77 15.75 6.44 -29.93
C GLN A 77 15.76 6.66 -28.41
N LEU A 78 15.39 5.65 -27.61
CA LEU A 78 15.41 5.76 -26.14
C LEU A 78 16.83 5.68 -25.55
N PHE A 79 17.82 5.31 -26.36
CA PHE A 79 19.20 5.06 -25.94
C PHE A 79 20.23 5.93 -26.69
N ARG A 80 19.76 7.01 -27.33
CA ARG A 80 20.62 8.02 -27.96
C ARG A 80 21.16 9.01 -26.95
#